data_AF-A0A2J8EZ58-F1
#
_entry.id   AF-A0A2J8EZ58-F1
#
_cell.length_a   1.000
_cell.length_b   1.000
_cell.length_c   1.000
_cell.angle_alpha   90.00
_cell.angle_beta   90.00
_cell.angle_gamma   90.00
#
_symmetry.space_group_name_H-M   'P 1'
#
loop_
_entity.id
_entity.type
_entity.pdbx_description
1 polymer ?
#
loop_
_entity_poly.entity_id
_entity_poly.type
_entity_poly.pdbx_seq_one_letter_code
_entity_poly.pdbx_strand_id
1 'polypeptide(L)'
;MPPPADERKEKQAAAQQAVDILHEISTILNCQLDRRTLSICISMIENGVNPEALATVVKELRKEAQEVELDIKAKETSQRRK
;
A
#
# COMPACT_ATOMS: atom_id res chain seq x y z
N MET A 1 17.82 -18.27 23.69
CA MET A 1 18.08 -19.32 22.69
C MET A 1 17.41 -18.87 21.39
N PRO A 2 18.15 -18.63 20.29
CA PRO A 2 17.52 -18.28 19.01
C PRO A 2 16.73 -19.50 18.48
N PRO A 3 15.54 -19.29 17.88
CA PRO A 3 14.75 -20.40 17.33
C PRO A 3 15.48 -21.09 16.16
N PRO A 4 15.24 -22.39 15.92
CA PRO A 4 15.87 -23.15 14.85
C PRO A 4 15.58 -22.53 13.48
N ALA A 5 16.57 -22.61 12.57
CA ALA A 5 16.54 -21.92 11.27
C ALA A 5 15.32 -22.31 10.40
N ASP A 6 14.82 -23.54 10.52
CA ASP A 6 13.64 -24.03 9.81
C ASP A 6 12.37 -23.25 10.19
N GLU A 7 12.18 -22.96 11.48
CA GLU A 7 10.98 -22.30 11.99
C GLU A 7 10.89 -20.83 11.53
N ARG A 8 12.04 -20.16 11.35
CA ARG A 8 12.09 -18.80 10.79
C ARG A 8 11.67 -18.78 9.33
N LYS A 9 12.11 -19.79 8.57
CA LYS A 9 11.83 -19.92 7.14
C LYS A 9 10.34 -20.22 6.90
N GLU A 10 9.75 -21.06 7.74
CA GLU A 10 8.31 -21.34 7.73
C GLU A 10 7.47 -20.09 8.03
N LYS A 11 7.84 -19.32 9.06
CA LYS A 11 7.17 -18.05 9.38
C LYS A 11 7.28 -17.04 8.23
N GLN A 12 8.44 -16.96 7.58
CA GLN A 12 8.62 -16.11 6.41
C GLN A 12 7.74 -16.55 5.24
N ALA A 13 7.65 -17.85 4.96
CA ALA A 13 6.79 -18.39 3.91
C ALA A 13 5.31 -18.12 4.20
N ALA A 14 4.86 -18.30 5.45
CA ALA A 14 3.49 -18.00 5.87
C ALA A 14 3.15 -16.51 5.73
N ALA A 15 4.07 -15.62 6.12
CA ALA A 15 3.89 -14.17 5.95
C ALA A 15 3.78 -13.79 4.46
N GLN A 16 4.61 -14.40 3.61
CA GLN A 16 4.54 -14.18 2.16
C GLN A 16 3.18 -14.59 1.61
N GLN A 17 2.70 -15.79 1.96
CA GLN A 17 1.39 -16.30 1.56
C GLN A 17 0.24 -15.41 2.06
N ALA A 18 0.33 -14.90 3.29
CA ALA A 18 -0.67 -13.98 3.81
C ALA A 18 -0.75 -12.69 2.97
N VAL A 19 0.40 -12.13 2.58
CA VAL A 19 0.45 -10.95 1.70
C VAL A 19 -0.11 -11.26 0.31
N ASP A 20 0.19 -12.44 -0.25
CA ASP A 20 -0.37 -12.89 -1.53
C ASP A 20 -1.90 -12.92 -1.50
N ILE A 21 -2.48 -13.59 -0.48
CA ILE A 21 -3.93 -13.72 -0.30
C ILE A 21 -4.58 -12.33 -0.10
N LEU A 22 -4.00 -11.49 0.75
CA LEU A 22 -4.51 -10.14 1.00
C LEU A 22 -4.47 -9.26 -0.26
N HIS A 23 -3.44 -9.43 -1.10
CA HIS A 23 -3.36 -8.72 -2.37
C HIS A 23 -4.44 -9.17 -3.37
N GLU A 24 -4.73 -10.47 -3.43
CA GLU A 24 -5.86 -10.98 -4.23
C GLU A 24 -7.19 -10.40 -3.75
N ILE A 25 -7.43 -10.38 -2.43
CA ILE A 25 -8.64 -9.78 -1.84
C ILE A 25 -8.74 -8.29 -2.20
N SER A 26 -7.64 -7.55 -2.05
CA SER A 26 -7.56 -6.12 -2.43
C SER A 26 -7.89 -5.90 -3.91
N THR A 27 -7.44 -6.81 -4.78
CA THR A 27 -7.72 -6.74 -6.23
C THR A 27 -9.20 -6.99 -6.51
N ILE A 28 -9.81 -8.00 -5.89
CA ILE A 28 -11.24 -8.31 -6.04
C ILE A 28 -12.10 -7.14 -5.56
N LEU A 29 -11.73 -6.52 -4.44
CA LEU A 29 -12.43 -5.37 -3.87
C LEU A 29 -12.08 -4.03 -4.56
N ASN A 30 -11.26 -4.05 -5.61
CA ASN A 30 -10.80 -2.85 -6.32
C ASN A 30 -10.23 -1.76 -5.40
N CYS A 31 -9.53 -2.15 -4.33
CA CYS A 31 -8.87 -1.18 -3.43
C CYS A 31 -7.65 -0.51 -4.08
N GLN A 32 -7.20 -1.01 -5.24
CA GLN A 32 -6.06 -0.49 -6.01
C GLN A 32 -4.79 -0.34 -5.16
N LEU A 33 -4.53 -1.27 -4.23
CA LEU A 33 -3.32 -1.28 -3.41
C LEU A 33 -2.28 -2.24 -4.01
N ASP A 34 -1.14 -1.69 -4.42
CA ASP A 34 0.04 -2.49 -4.77
C ASP A 34 0.55 -3.30 -3.58
N ARG A 35 1.21 -4.44 -3.87
CA ARG A 35 1.83 -5.31 -2.86
C ARG A 35 2.70 -4.54 -1.87
N ARG A 36 3.52 -3.61 -2.36
CA ARG A 36 4.40 -2.81 -1.50
C ARG A 36 3.60 -1.96 -0.50
N THR A 37 2.56 -1.28 -0.96
CA THR A 37 1.69 -0.45 -0.12
C THR A 37 0.93 -1.31 0.87
N LEU A 38 0.45 -2.48 0.43
CA LEU A 38 -0.23 -3.44 1.29
C LEU A 38 0.69 -3.94 2.43
N SER A 39 1.94 -4.29 2.13
CA SER A 39 2.92 -4.68 3.16
C SER A 39 3.20 -3.56 4.16
N ILE A 40 3.26 -2.30 3.72
CA ILE A 40 3.41 -1.15 4.62
C ILE A 40 2.18 -1.02 5.51
N CYS A 41 0.98 -1.12 4.96
CA CYS A 41 -0.26 -1.05 5.73
C CYS A 41 -0.34 -2.16 6.79
N ILE A 42 0.03 -3.40 6.44
CA ILE A 42 0.10 -4.51 7.40
C ILE A 42 1.05 -4.15 8.54
N SER A 43 2.27 -3.70 8.24
CA SER A 43 3.25 -3.34 9.26
C SER A 43 2.74 -2.22 10.17
N MET A 44 2.05 -1.22 9.62
CA MET A 44 1.45 -0.15 10.43
C MET A 44 0.35 -0.68 11.36
N ILE A 45 -0.51 -1.57 10.86
CA ILE A 45 -1.58 -2.20 11.65
C ILE A 45 -0.99 -3.09 12.75
N GLU A 46 0.06 -3.86 12.46
CA GLU A 46 0.79 -4.67 13.44
C GLU A 46 1.45 -3.82 14.54
N ASN A 47 1.82 -2.57 14.23
CA ASN A 47 2.31 -1.58 15.21
C ASN A 47 1.18 -0.87 15.99
N GLY A 48 -0.08 -1.25 15.79
CA GLY A 48 -1.23 -0.71 16.54
C GLY A 48 -1.93 0.47 15.88
N VAL A 49 -1.64 0.79 14.62
CA VAL A 49 -2.39 1.83 13.88
C VAL A 49 -3.80 1.34 13.57
N ASN A 50 -4.80 2.20 13.79
CA ASN A 50 -6.19 1.90 13.46
C ASN A 50 -6.38 1.77 11.92
N PRO A 51 -6.90 0.64 11.41
CA PRO A 51 -7.07 0.41 9.98
C PRO A 51 -8.07 1.38 9.31
N GLU A 52 -9.10 1.85 10.01
CA GLU A 52 -10.08 2.80 9.47
C GLU A 52 -9.46 4.20 9.29
N ALA A 53 -8.65 4.62 10.27
CA ALA A 53 -7.89 5.87 10.19
C ALA A 53 -6.86 5.79 9.06
N LEU A 54 -6.14 4.67 8.95
CA LEU A 54 -5.18 4.44 7.87
C LEU A 54 -5.85 4.48 6.50
N ALA A 55 -7.04 3.88 6.35
CA ALA A 55 -7.80 3.91 5.10
C ALA A 55 -8.18 5.34 4.71
N THR A 56 -8.54 6.19 5.68
CA THR A 56 -8.84 7.60 5.45
C THR A 56 -7.60 8.34 4.93
N VAL A 57 -6.46 8.17 5.61
CA VAL A 57 -5.18 8.80 5.21
C VAL A 57 -4.76 8.36 3.79
N VAL A 58 -4.87 7.06 3.47
CA VAL A 58 -4.53 6.55 2.14
C VAL A 58 -5.43 7.16 1.05
N LYS A 59 -6.72 7.35 1.33
CA LYS A 59 -7.66 7.99 0.39
C LYS A 59 -7.31 9.45 0.14
N GLU A 60 -7.05 10.22 1.21
CA GLU A 60 -6.67 11.64 1.09
C GLU A 60 -5.36 11.80 0.32
N LEU A 61 -4.32 11.02 0.65
CA LEU A 61 -3.03 11.09 -0.06
C LEU A 61 -3.16 10.77 -1.56
N ARG A 62 -4.01 9.80 -1.92
CA ARG A 62 -4.28 9.47 -3.33
C ARG A 62 -4.98 10.61 -4.05
N LYS A 63 -5.93 11.26 -3.39
CA LYS A 63 -6.64 12.40 -3.95
C LYS A 63 -5.69 13.58 -4.18
N GLU A 64 -4.89 13.94 -3.16
CA GLU A 64 -3.87 14.99 -3.29
C GLU A 64 -2.86 14.70 -4.40
N ALA A 65 -2.39 13.45 -4.51
CA ALA A 65 -1.47 13.07 -5.59
C ALA A 65 -2.08 13.27 -6.98
N GLN A 66 -3.35 12.89 -7.16
CA GLN A 66 -4.07 13.13 -8.42
C GLN A 66 -4.22 14.62 -8.74
N GLU A 67 -4.56 15.44 -7.73
CA GLU A 67 -4.68 16.89 -7.91
C GLU A 67 -3.33 17.52 -8.31
N VAL A 68 -2.23 17.10 -7.68
CA VAL A 68 -0.88 17.53 -8.03
C VAL A 68 -0.51 17.12 -9.47
N GLU A 69 -0.81 15.89 -9.88
CA GLU A 69 -0.55 15.43 -11.25
C GLU A 69 -1.33 16.24 -12.30
N LEU A 70 -2.59 16.58 -12.00
CA LEU A 70 -3.42 17.40 -12.88
C LEU A 70 -2.87 18.82 -13.01
N ASP A 71 -2.43 19.42 -11.91
CA ASP A 71 -1.84 20.75 -11.89
C ASP A 71 -0.52 20.81 -12.69
N ILE A 72 0.33 19.78 -12.55
CA ILE A 72 1.56 19.63 -13.36
C ILE A 72 1.21 19.56 -14.85
N LYS A 73 0.28 18.67 -15.24
CA LYS A 73 -0.16 18.52 -16.64
C LYS A 73 -0.75 19.81 -17.20
N ALA A 74 -1.54 20.53 -16.41
CA ALA A 74 -2.13 21.82 -16.81
C ALA A 74 -1.05 22.86 -17.10
N LYS A 75 -0.04 22.98 -16.22
CA LYS A 75 1.10 23.89 -16.41
C LYS A 75 1.92 23.55 -17.66
N GLU A 76 2.21 22.28 -17.90
CA GLU A 76 2.93 21.82 -19.10
C GLU A 76 2.16 22.14 -20.40
N THR A 77 0.84 21.97 -20.38
CA THR A 77 -0.01 22.20 -21.56
C THR A 77 -0.09 23.69 -21.91
N SER A 78 -0.15 24.58 -20.91
CA SER A 78 -0.06 26.03 -21.12
C SER A 78 1.32 26.50 -21.57
N GLN A 79 2.38 25.79 -21.18
CA GLN A 79 3.76 26.12 -21.56
C GLN A 79 4.07 25.68 -23.00
N ARG A 80 3.43 24.61 -23.50
CA ARG A 80 3.53 24.20 -24.92
C ARG A 80 2.74 25.06 -25.91
N ARG A 81 1.79 25.87 -25.42
CA ARG A 81 0.94 26.75 -26.25
C ARG A 81 1.43 28.21 -26.31
N LYS A 82 2.53 28.53 -25.62
CA LYS A 82 3.24 29.82 -25.72
C LYS A 82 4.51 29.62 -26.54
#